data_AF-A2C3C9-F1
#
_entry.id   AF-A2C3C9-F1
#
_cell.length_a   1.000
_cell.length_b   1.000
_cell.length_c   1.000
_cell.angle_alpha   90.00
_cell.angle_beta   90.00
_cell.angle_gamma   90.00
#
_symmetry.space_group_name_H-M   'P 1'
#
loop_
_entity.id
_entity.type
_entity.pdbx_description
1 polymer ?
#
loop_
_entity_poly.entity_id
_entity_poly.type
_entity_poly.pdbx_seq_one_letter_code
_entity_poly.pdbx_strand_id
1 'polypeptide(L)' 'MSRQYKSLIEARNQWEMDIKMYKDFLKGESKTFEGRYGAEEYISMAENRLNDINLKLKEIEKENLPD' A
#
# COMPACT_ATOMS: atom_id res chain seq x y z
N MET A 1 13.81 17.21 3.51
CA MET A 1 12.63 16.34 3.34
C MET A 1 11.78 16.45 4.60
N SER A 2 10.50 16.78 4.50
CA SER A 2 9.64 16.97 5.69
C SER A 2 9.46 15.65 6.46
N ARG A 3 9.31 15.72 7.79
CA ARG A 3 9.03 14.54 8.65
C ARG A 3 7.81 13.76 8.16
N GLN A 4 6.81 14.48 7.68
CA GLN A 4 5.60 13.94 7.07
C GLN A 4 5.88 13.14 5.78
N TYR A 5 6.72 13.67 4.88
CA TYR A 5 7.09 12.96 3.65
C TYR A 5 7.79 11.63 3.97
N LYS A 6 8.74 11.64 4.92
CA LYS A 6 9.43 10.41 5.35
C LYS A 6 8.45 9.37 5.89
N SER A 7 7.52 9.76 6.76
CA SER A 7 6.50 8.86 7.31
C SER A 7 5.55 8.30 6.24
N LEU A 8 5.22 9.08 5.21
CA LEU A 8 4.40 8.61 4.09
C LEU A 8 5.14 7.58 3.24
N ILE A 9 6.44 7.76 2.98
CA ILE A 9 7.27 6.77 2.27
C ILE A 9 7.39 5.46 3.07
N GLU A 10 7.63 5.54 4.38
CA GLU A 10 7.69 4.36 5.24
C GLU A 10 6.35 3.60 5.24
N ALA A 11 5.23 4.32 5.36
CA ALA A 11 3.89 3.72 5.27
C ALA A 11 3.65 3.08 3.90
N ARG A 12 4.02 3.75 2.79
CA ARG A 12 3.91 3.21 1.43
C ARG A 12 4.62 1.86 1.31
N ASN A 13 5.88 1.82 1.74
CA ASN A 13 6.70 0.62 1.66
C ASN A 13 6.10 -0.54 2.48
N GLN A 14 5.52 -0.25 3.66
CA GLN A 14 4.85 -1.26 4.47
C GLN A 14 3.64 -1.85 3.74
N TRP A 15 2.76 -1.01 3.19
CA TRP A 15 1.59 -1.48 2.45
C TRP A 15 1.98 -2.30 1.21
N GLU A 16 3.04 -1.90 0.49
CA GLU A 16 3.57 -2.67 -0.64
C GLU A 16 4.06 -4.06 -0.21
N MET A 17 4.75 -4.17 0.93
CA MET A 17 5.20 -5.45 1.49
C MET A 17 4.01 -6.32 1.91
N ASP A 18 3.01 -5.75 2.57
CA ASP A 18 1.83 -6.48 3.01
C ASP A 18 1.05 -7.01 1.80
N ILE A 19 0.79 -6.17 0.79
CA ILE A 19 0.15 -6.59 -0.46
C ILE A 19 0.93 -7.74 -1.11
N LYS A 20 2.25 -7.65 -1.17
CA LYS A 20 3.10 -8.72 -1.72
C LYS A 20 2.91 -10.02 -0.92
N MET A 21 2.94 -9.96 0.40
CA MET A 21 2.75 -11.13 1.27
C MET A 21 1.39 -11.79 1.05
N TYR A 22 0.32 -11.01 0.95
CA TYR A 22 -1.02 -11.56 0.70
C TYR A 22 -1.18 -12.09 -0.73
N LYS A 23 -0.54 -11.48 -1.73
CA LYS A 23 -0.49 -12.00 -3.11
C LYS A 23 0.29 -13.32 -3.18
N ASP A 24 1.43 -13.41 -2.49
CA ASP A 24 2.21 -14.65 -2.39
C ASP A 24 1.50 -15.70 -1.57
N PHE A 25 0.77 -15.30 -0.52
CA PHE A 25 -0.20 -16.15 0.13
C PHE A 25 -1.11 -16.71 -0.95
N LEU A 26 -1.95 -15.91 -1.64
CA LEU A 26 -2.94 -16.36 -2.63
C LEU A 26 -2.45 -17.35 -3.70
N LYS A 27 -1.18 -17.32 -4.08
CA LYS A 27 -0.57 -18.29 -5.02
C LYS A 27 -0.40 -19.71 -4.46
N GLY A 28 -0.43 -19.90 -3.14
CA GLY A 28 -0.25 -21.20 -2.50
C GLY A 28 -1.44 -22.15 -2.71
N GLU A 29 -1.15 -23.44 -2.91
CA GLU A 29 -2.15 -24.45 -3.31
C GLU A 29 -3.16 -24.82 -2.20
N SER A 30 -2.77 -24.73 -0.92
CA SER A 30 -3.61 -25.15 0.22
C SER A 30 -4.27 -23.96 0.90
N LYS A 31 -5.47 -23.56 0.45
CA LYS A 31 -6.24 -22.47 1.08
C LYS A 31 -7.72 -22.76 1.16
N THR A 32 -8.31 -22.42 2.30
CA THR A 32 -9.76 -22.35 2.46
C THR A 32 -10.32 -21.18 1.63
N PHE A 33 -11.58 -21.31 1.22
CA PHE A 33 -12.31 -20.23 0.53
C PHE A 33 -12.29 -18.93 1.32
N GLU A 34 -12.56 -19.00 2.63
CA GLU A 34 -12.53 -17.86 3.55
C GLU A 34 -11.14 -17.20 3.62
N GLY A 35 -10.07 -18.00 3.62
CA GLY A 35 -8.71 -17.49 3.61
C GLY A 35 -8.37 -16.74 2.31
N ARG A 36 -8.89 -17.19 1.16
CA ARG A 36 -8.72 -16.47 -0.12
C ARG A 36 -9.50 -15.17 -0.12
N TYR A 37 -10.79 -15.23 0.23
CA TYR A 37 -11.66 -14.05 0.28
C TYR A 37 -11.11 -12.96 1.22
N GLY A 38 -10.70 -13.34 2.43
CA GLY A 38 -10.10 -12.40 3.37
C GLY A 38 -8.79 -11.79 2.88
N ALA A 39 -7.97 -12.55 2.15
CA ALA A 39 -6.75 -12.04 1.53
C ALA A 39 -7.04 -11.06 0.38
N GLU A 40 -8.04 -11.34 -0.45
CA GLU A 40 -8.45 -10.45 -1.55
C GLU A 40 -9.04 -9.14 -1.01
N GLU A 41 -9.90 -9.19 0.00
CA GLU A 41 -10.46 -8.00 0.67
C GLU A 41 -9.36 -7.15 1.31
N TYR A 42 -8.40 -7.79 1.98
CA TYR A 42 -7.26 -7.08 2.56
C TYR A 42 -6.41 -6.41 1.48
N ILE A 43 -6.10 -7.11 0.37
CA ILE A 43 -5.35 -6.54 -0.75
C ILE A 43 -6.09 -5.31 -1.32
N SER A 44 -7.39 -5.41 -1.55
CA SER A 44 -8.21 -4.30 -2.06
C SER A 44 -8.15 -3.07 -1.14
N MET A 45 -8.28 -3.27 0.17
CA MET A 45 -8.17 -2.20 1.16
C MET A 45 -6.75 -1.59 1.19
N ALA A 46 -5.72 -2.42 1.16
CA ALA A 46 -4.33 -1.99 1.16
C ALA A 46 -3.98 -1.21 -0.13
N GLU A 47 -4.47 -1.63 -1.29
CA GLU A 47 -4.27 -0.93 -2.57
C GLU A 47 -4.94 0.45 -2.57
N ASN A 48 -6.15 0.56 -2.01
CA ASN A 48 -6.80 1.86 -1.80
C ASN A 48 -5.96 2.76 -0.89
N ARG A 49 -5.46 2.23 0.23
CA ARG A 49 -4.63 3.01 1.15
C ARG A 49 -3.31 3.44 0.52
N LEU A 50 -2.71 2.58 -0.30
CA LEU A 50 -1.50 2.88 -1.06
C LEU A 50 -1.75 4.02 -2.06
N ASN A 51 -2.90 4.01 -2.73
CA ASN A 51 -3.29 5.08 -3.65
C ASN A 51 -3.43 6.43 -2.93
N ASP A 52 -4.08 6.47 -1.76
CA ASP A 52 -4.19 7.69 -0.94
C ASP A 52 -2.80 8.26 -0.56
N ILE A 53 -1.88 7.38 -0.16
CA ILE A 53 -0.51 7.78 0.20
C ILE A 53 0.21 8.36 -1.02
N ASN A 54 0.08 7.71 -2.18
CA ASN A 54 0.70 8.17 -3.42
C ASN A 54 0.15 9.52 -3.88
N LEU A 55 -1.16 9.78 -3.70
CA LEU A 55 -1.75 11.09 -3.99
C LEU A 55 -1.16 12.17 -3.07
N LYS A 56 -1.09 11.91 -1.77
CA LYS A 56 -0.50 12.86 -0.79
C LYS A 56 0.97 13.14 -1.06
N LEU A 57 1.74 12.12 -1.43
CA LEU A 57 3.15 12.31 -1.81
C LEU A 57 3.27 13.23 -3.03
N LYS A 58 2.44 13.04 -4.06
CA LYS A 58 2.41 13.90 -5.26
C LYS A 58 2.00 15.34 -4.93
N GLU A 59 1.06 15.54 -4.01
CA GLU A 59 0.67 16.88 -3.55
C GLU A 59 1.86 17.59 -2.90
N ILE A 60 2.55 16.92 -1.97
CA ILE A 60 3.75 17.47 -1.31
C ILE A 60 4.85 17.77 -2.35
N GLU A 61 5.07 16.90 -3.33
CA GLU A 61 6.06 17.14 -4.39
C GLU A 61 5.72 18.37 -5.22
N LYS A 62 4.45 18.59 -5.56
CA LYS A 62 3.99 19.79 -6.26
C LYS A 62 4.16 21.07 -5.44
N GLU A 63 3.85 21.02 -4.15
CA GLU A 63 4.03 22.17 -3.24
C GLU A 63 5.50 22.57 -3.04
N ASN A 64 6.44 21.67 -3.33
CA ASN A 64 7.88 21.91 -3.19
C ASN A 64 8.60 22.21 -4.52
N LEU A 65 7.90 22.27 -5.65
CA LEU A 65 8.48 22.70 -6.93
C LEU A 65 8.55 24.24 -6.96
N PRO A 66 9.73 24.85 -7.19
CA PRO A 66 9.80 26.27 -7.49
C PRO A 66 9.16 26.55 -8.86
N ASP A 67 8.42 27.66 -8.94
CA ASP A 67 7.77 28.19 -10.16
C ASP A 67 8.76 28.30 -11.34
#